data_AF-A0A6B8JNB9-F1
#
_entry.id   AF-A0A6B8JNB9-F1
#
_cell.length_a   1.000
_cell.length_b   1.000
_cell.length_c   1.000
_cell.angle_alpha   90.00
_cell.angle_beta   90.00
_cell.angle_gamma   90.00
#
_symmetry.space_group_name_H-M   'P 1'
#
loop_
_entity.id
_entity.type
_entity.pdbx_description
1 polymer ?
#
loop_
_entity_poly.entity_id
_entity_poly.type
_entity_poly.pdbx_seq_one_letter_code
_entity_poly.pdbx_strand_id
1 'polypeptide(L)'
;MKHPILIAALLCGAAAPAFAATCESNFQKKGNPFVGTTFTSSVTHPDLTVASAIGQMRVIAKNANMDVLSEDVEAGSMLIEEPESMAHKPIPMIISATSEGGQGTVGMVVKVNKGAIASADGVREEMCKLLNQVKPGKAGEQAAKATPQASVVTIAADRFGFQLRNQNKDNPAAVEPRYKGKTYAITGRITSVLRSGGTYNTSFDLPSDGSIDFERVAISCSFAANQAAYALALRPREKVTLTGVVDSYDQIGRVLWLKDCRGN
;
A
#
# COMPACT_ATOMS: atom_id res chain seq x y z
N MET A 1 -68.40 40.40 -23.55
CA MET A 1 -68.39 39.09 -24.23
C MET A 1 -66.94 38.67 -24.48
N LYS A 2 -66.51 37.59 -23.82
CA LYS A 2 -65.45 36.61 -24.13
C LYS A 2 -64.10 37.11 -24.71
N HIS A 3 -63.04 37.02 -23.91
CA HIS A 3 -61.64 36.91 -24.37
C HIS A 3 -61.17 35.45 -24.23
N PRO A 4 -60.44 34.89 -25.20
CA PRO A 4 -59.96 33.52 -25.12
C PRO A 4 -58.69 33.44 -24.26
N ILE A 5 -58.68 32.47 -23.35
CA ILE A 5 -57.56 32.15 -22.46
C ILE A 5 -56.57 31.28 -23.24
N LEU A 6 -55.34 31.78 -23.42
CA LEU A 6 -54.20 31.01 -23.92
C LEU A 6 -53.62 30.18 -22.76
N ILE A 7 -53.79 28.86 -22.83
CA ILE A 7 -53.20 27.90 -21.91
C ILE A 7 -51.77 27.61 -22.39
N ALA A 8 -50.76 28.12 -21.68
CA ALA A 8 -49.37 27.72 -21.86
C ALA A 8 -49.15 26.40 -21.11
N ALA A 9 -49.00 25.30 -21.86
CA ALA A 9 -48.62 24.01 -21.32
C ALA A 9 -47.12 24.04 -20.94
N LEU A 10 -46.85 24.05 -19.63
CA LEU A 10 -45.51 23.90 -19.08
C LEU A 10 -45.05 22.44 -19.32
N LEU A 11 -44.11 22.22 -20.25
CA LEU A 11 -43.39 20.95 -20.35
C LEU A 11 -42.46 20.81 -19.14
N CYS A 12 -42.91 20.10 -18.10
CA CYS A 12 -42.00 19.51 -17.11
C CYS A 12 -41.23 18.37 -17.79
N GLY A 13 -40.11 18.69 -18.44
CA GLY A 13 -39.13 17.70 -18.85
C GLY A 13 -38.63 16.96 -17.61
N ALA A 14 -38.90 15.66 -17.54
CA ALA A 14 -38.30 14.79 -16.55
C ALA A 14 -36.78 14.82 -16.74
N ALA A 15 -36.08 15.59 -15.90
CA ALA A 15 -34.64 15.45 -15.74
C ALA A 15 -34.43 14.03 -15.22
N ALA A 16 -33.94 13.13 -16.07
CA ALA A 16 -33.49 11.83 -15.63
C ALA A 16 -32.47 12.07 -14.51
N PRO A 17 -32.59 11.41 -13.34
CA PRO A 17 -31.55 11.52 -12.33
C PRO A 17 -30.26 11.05 -13.01
N ALA A 18 -29.26 11.92 -13.09
CA ALA A 18 -27.92 11.52 -13.45
C ALA A 18 -27.49 10.52 -12.37
N PHE A 19 -27.64 9.22 -12.66
CA PHE A 19 -27.17 8.17 -11.79
C PHE A 19 -25.69 8.46 -11.53
N ALA A 20 -25.32 8.61 -10.26
CA ALA A 20 -23.93 8.73 -9.87
C ALA A 20 -23.18 7.58 -10.54
N ALA A 21 -22.22 7.92 -11.41
CA ALA A 21 -21.50 6.93 -12.19
C ALA A 21 -20.86 5.93 -11.21
N THR A 22 -21.26 4.66 -11.30
CA THR A 22 -20.61 3.60 -10.53
C THR A 22 -19.18 3.43 -11.03
N CYS A 23 -18.31 2.88 -10.19
CA CYS A 23 -16.92 2.60 -10.56
C CYS A 23 -16.83 1.85 -11.91
N GLU A 24 -17.66 0.81 -12.09
CA GLU A 24 -17.63 -0.03 -13.29
C GLU A 24 -18.04 0.75 -14.54
N SER A 25 -19.00 1.68 -14.40
CA SER A 25 -19.55 2.45 -15.51
C SER A 25 -18.59 3.54 -16.02
N ASN A 26 -17.67 4.02 -15.18
CA ASN A 26 -16.69 5.05 -15.54
C ASN A 26 -15.25 4.51 -15.69
N PHE A 27 -15.07 3.19 -15.62
CA PHE A 27 -13.78 2.55 -15.82
C PHE A 27 -13.23 2.84 -17.22
N GLN A 28 -11.96 3.23 -17.29
CA GLN A 28 -11.26 3.49 -18.54
C GLN A 28 -9.92 2.78 -18.56
N LYS A 29 -9.53 2.32 -19.76
CA LYS A 29 -8.21 1.79 -20.08
C LYS A 29 -7.59 2.67 -21.16
N LYS A 30 -6.38 3.16 -20.94
CA LYS A 30 -5.58 3.92 -21.90
C LYS A 30 -4.22 3.27 -22.11
N GLY A 31 -3.76 3.20 -23.37
CA GLY A 31 -2.47 2.62 -23.73
C GLY A 31 -2.54 1.14 -24.10
N ASN A 32 -1.37 0.50 -24.16
CA ASN A 32 -1.20 -0.91 -24.54
C ASN A 32 0.12 -1.49 -23.98
N PRO A 33 0.32 -2.82 -23.96
CA PRO A 33 1.51 -3.43 -23.38
C PRO A 33 2.86 -2.97 -23.96
N PHE A 34 2.90 -2.38 -25.17
CA PHE A 34 4.13 -1.88 -25.78
C PHE A 34 4.58 -0.52 -25.22
N VAL A 35 3.64 0.29 -24.72
CA VAL A 35 3.91 1.63 -24.16
C VAL A 35 3.55 1.75 -22.67
N GLY A 36 2.93 0.72 -22.09
CA GLY A 36 2.31 0.74 -20.77
C GLY A 36 0.81 0.98 -20.84
N THR A 37 0.10 0.53 -19.81
CA THR A 37 -1.36 0.68 -19.71
C THR A 37 -1.71 1.44 -18.43
N THR A 38 -2.57 2.44 -18.55
CA THR A 38 -3.16 3.16 -17.42
C THR A 38 -4.63 2.80 -17.31
N PHE A 39 -5.07 2.45 -16.11
CA PHE A 39 -6.47 2.21 -15.80
C PHE A 39 -6.95 3.28 -14.82
N THR A 40 -8.17 3.79 -15.02
CA THR A 40 -8.75 4.82 -14.16
C THR A 40 -10.21 4.53 -13.87
N SER A 41 -10.65 4.83 -12.66
CA SER A 41 -12.05 4.80 -12.26
C SER A 41 -12.25 5.66 -11.01
N SER A 42 -13.50 5.97 -10.67
CA SER A 42 -13.85 6.74 -9.48
C SER A 42 -15.21 6.38 -8.90
N VAL A 43 -15.45 6.75 -7.65
CA VAL A 43 -16.77 6.79 -7.02
C VAL A 43 -17.05 8.19 -6.50
N THR A 44 -18.31 8.62 -6.56
CA THR A 44 -18.77 9.92 -6.05
C THR A 44 -19.88 9.69 -5.05
N HIS A 45 -19.76 10.34 -3.89
CA HIS A 45 -20.72 10.24 -2.80
C HIS A 45 -21.08 11.61 -2.22
N PRO A 46 -22.35 11.84 -1.86
CA PRO A 46 -22.73 13.03 -1.11
C PRO A 46 -22.07 13.01 0.27
N ASP A 47 -21.77 14.19 0.82
CA ASP A 47 -21.22 14.38 2.16
C ASP A 47 -19.90 13.61 2.42
N LEU A 48 -19.16 13.27 1.36
CA LEU A 48 -17.85 12.67 1.47
C LEU A 48 -16.78 13.77 1.47
N THR A 49 -16.11 13.95 2.61
CA THR A 49 -14.99 14.91 2.71
C THR A 49 -13.70 14.30 2.16
N VAL A 50 -12.77 15.15 1.69
CA VAL A 50 -11.42 14.71 1.23
C VAL A 50 -10.71 13.91 2.32
N ALA A 51 -10.72 14.41 3.56
CA ALA A 51 -10.09 13.73 4.68
C ALA A 51 -10.73 12.36 4.99
N SER A 52 -12.07 12.27 4.92
CA SER A 52 -12.77 11.00 5.09
C SER A 52 -12.50 10.02 3.96
N ALA A 53 -12.39 10.49 2.71
CA ALA A 53 -12.07 9.67 1.56
C ALA A 53 -10.68 9.04 1.68
N ILE A 54 -9.65 9.86 1.89
CA ILE A 54 -8.26 9.39 2.00
C ILE A 54 -8.11 8.48 3.22
N GLY A 55 -8.67 8.86 4.38
CA GLY A 55 -8.62 8.03 5.58
C GLY A 55 -9.32 6.67 5.41
N GLN A 56 -10.45 6.61 4.68
CA GLN A 56 -11.11 5.34 4.34
C GLN A 56 -10.23 4.50 3.42
N MET A 57 -9.64 5.09 2.39
CA MET A 57 -8.78 4.38 1.45
C MET A 57 -7.53 3.80 2.13
N ARG A 58 -6.96 4.48 3.12
CA ARG A 58 -5.91 3.89 3.99
C ARG A 58 -6.40 2.60 4.64
N VAL A 59 -7.57 2.64 5.28
CA VAL A 59 -8.12 1.48 6.01
C VAL A 59 -8.46 0.34 5.06
N ILE A 60 -9.12 0.65 3.93
CA ILE A 60 -9.46 -0.31 2.88
C ILE A 60 -8.19 -0.98 2.34
N ALA A 61 -7.17 -0.20 1.98
CA ALA A 61 -5.90 -0.71 1.48
C ALA A 61 -5.22 -1.63 2.51
N LYS A 62 -5.13 -1.21 3.78
CA LYS A 62 -4.52 -2.04 4.83
C LYS A 62 -5.28 -3.34 5.08
N ASN A 63 -6.61 -3.32 5.06
CA ASN A 63 -7.43 -4.52 5.19
C ASN A 63 -7.31 -5.45 3.96
N ALA A 64 -7.00 -4.90 2.79
CA ALA A 64 -6.66 -5.64 1.58
C ALA A 64 -5.20 -6.13 1.54
N ASN A 65 -4.44 -5.97 2.64
CA ASN A 65 -3.00 -6.26 2.74
C ASN A 65 -2.14 -5.48 1.73
N MET A 66 -2.58 -4.29 1.36
CA MET A 66 -1.81 -3.38 0.51
C MET A 66 -0.90 -2.46 1.32
N ASP A 67 0.13 -1.98 0.64
CA ASP A 67 1.09 -1.03 1.19
C ASP A 67 0.63 0.39 0.94
N VAL A 68 0.75 1.23 1.95
CA VAL A 68 0.45 2.67 1.85
C VAL A 68 1.80 3.35 1.92
N LEU A 69 2.29 3.84 0.77
CA LEU A 69 3.63 4.41 0.66
C LEU A 69 3.66 5.91 0.96
N SER A 70 2.60 6.63 0.58
CA SER A 70 2.44 8.03 0.92
C SER A 70 0.97 8.35 1.12
N GLU A 71 0.71 9.28 2.03
CA GLU A 71 -0.63 9.81 2.29
C GLU A 71 -0.50 11.31 2.54
N ASP A 72 -1.22 12.10 1.75
CA ASP A 72 -1.40 13.53 1.92
C ASP A 72 -2.90 13.80 2.01
N VAL A 73 -3.40 13.83 3.25
CA VAL A 73 -4.81 14.02 3.55
C VAL A 73 -5.30 15.40 3.13
N GLU A 74 -4.44 16.41 3.22
CA GLU A 74 -4.78 17.80 2.92
C GLU A 74 -4.86 18.02 1.40
N ALA A 75 -3.88 17.52 0.65
CA ALA A 75 -3.89 17.59 -0.81
C ALA A 75 -4.83 16.56 -1.46
N GLY A 76 -5.40 15.64 -0.68
CA GLY A 76 -6.32 14.63 -1.17
C GLY A 76 -5.64 13.60 -2.06
N SER A 77 -4.44 13.14 -1.70
CA SER A 77 -3.71 12.16 -2.50
C SER A 77 -3.06 11.06 -1.66
N MET A 78 -2.94 9.87 -2.23
CA MET A 78 -2.28 8.73 -1.59
C MET A 78 -1.67 7.82 -2.66
N LEU A 79 -0.52 7.24 -2.34
CA LEU A 79 0.06 6.15 -3.12
C LEU A 79 -0.09 4.85 -2.32
N ILE A 80 -0.86 3.93 -2.86
CA ILE A 80 -0.93 2.55 -2.37
C ILE A 80 -0.29 1.60 -3.38
N GLU A 81 0.04 0.40 -2.93
CA GLU A 81 0.67 -0.59 -3.78
C GLU A 81 0.23 -2.00 -3.40
N GLU A 82 -0.06 -2.79 -4.42
CA GLU A 82 -0.21 -4.23 -4.25
C GLU A 82 1.18 -4.86 -4.06
N PRO A 83 1.43 -5.61 -2.97
CA PRO A 83 2.74 -6.19 -2.71
C PRO A 83 3.19 -7.15 -3.81
N GLU A 84 4.51 -7.33 -3.90
CA GLU A 84 5.11 -8.33 -4.79
C GLU A 84 4.57 -9.73 -4.50
N SER A 85 4.14 -10.41 -5.56
CA SER A 85 3.67 -11.79 -5.52
C SER A 85 4.47 -12.65 -6.50
N MET A 86 4.19 -13.95 -6.53
CA MET A 86 4.74 -14.82 -7.58
C MET A 86 4.23 -14.46 -8.98
N ALA A 87 3.11 -13.73 -9.07
CA ALA A 87 2.46 -13.40 -10.34
C ALA A 87 2.92 -12.05 -10.91
N HIS A 88 3.32 -11.10 -10.06
CA HIS A 88 3.72 -9.77 -10.50
C HIS A 88 4.64 -9.06 -9.51
N LYS A 89 5.43 -8.13 -10.06
CA LYS A 89 6.11 -7.07 -9.30
C LYS A 89 5.09 -6.19 -8.57
N PRO A 90 5.49 -5.37 -7.59
CA PRO A 90 4.56 -4.45 -6.94
C PRO A 90 3.85 -3.54 -7.94
N ILE A 91 2.54 -3.34 -7.75
CA ILE A 91 1.68 -2.56 -8.66
C ILE A 91 1.24 -1.26 -7.96
N PRO A 92 1.76 -0.09 -8.36
CA PRO A 92 1.41 1.18 -7.74
C PRO A 92 0.03 1.66 -8.21
N MET A 93 -0.74 2.20 -7.25
CA MET A 93 -2.05 2.79 -7.48
C MET A 93 -2.10 4.16 -6.81
N ILE A 94 -2.40 5.19 -7.59
CA ILE A 94 -2.55 6.56 -7.10
C ILE A 94 -4.02 6.78 -6.80
N ILE A 95 -4.31 7.17 -5.56
CA ILE A 95 -5.62 7.59 -5.11
C ILE A 95 -5.66 9.11 -5.08
N SER A 96 -6.75 9.68 -5.57
CA SER A 96 -7.06 11.11 -5.44
C SER A 96 -8.44 11.30 -4.85
N ALA A 97 -8.62 12.34 -4.03
CA ALA A 97 -9.90 12.73 -3.46
C ALA A 97 -10.14 14.22 -3.68
N THR A 98 -11.31 14.56 -4.21
CA THR A 98 -11.76 15.94 -4.39
C THR A 98 -13.16 16.10 -3.80
N SER A 99 -13.57 17.33 -3.51
CA SER A 99 -14.91 17.62 -3.00
C SER A 99 -15.42 18.92 -3.61
N GLU A 100 -16.50 18.83 -4.38
CA GLU A 100 -17.14 19.97 -5.05
C GLU A 100 -18.65 19.90 -4.88
N GLY A 101 -19.29 21.03 -4.54
CA GLY A 101 -20.76 21.11 -4.44
C GLY A 101 -21.38 20.14 -3.42
N GLY A 102 -20.68 19.80 -2.33
CA GLY A 102 -21.15 18.84 -1.32
C GLY A 102 -21.02 17.37 -1.75
N GLN A 103 -20.37 17.09 -2.88
CA GLN A 103 -20.09 15.74 -3.35
C GLN A 103 -18.58 15.48 -3.35
N GLY A 104 -18.17 14.45 -2.64
CA GLY A 104 -16.79 13.96 -2.66
C GLY A 104 -16.59 12.91 -3.73
N THR A 105 -15.49 12.99 -4.46
CA THR A 105 -15.09 11.98 -5.46
C THR A 105 -13.77 11.36 -5.03
N VAL A 106 -13.69 10.04 -5.09
CA VAL A 106 -12.46 9.26 -4.91
C VAL A 106 -12.11 8.60 -6.23
N GLY A 107 -10.97 8.98 -6.80
CA GLY A 107 -10.42 8.40 -8.02
C GLY A 107 -9.27 7.45 -7.72
N MET A 108 -9.08 6.47 -8.60
CA MET A 108 -7.94 5.56 -8.58
C MET A 108 -7.32 5.49 -9.98
N VAL A 109 -5.99 5.53 -10.02
CA VAL A 109 -5.18 5.35 -11.23
C VAL A 109 -4.21 4.20 -11.01
N VAL A 110 -4.32 3.16 -11.83
CA VAL A 110 -3.38 2.02 -11.83
C VAL A 110 -2.50 2.11 -13.06
N LYS A 111 -1.18 2.04 -12.88
CA LYS A 111 -0.21 2.05 -13.98
C LYS A 111 0.45 0.68 -14.08
N VAL A 112 0.32 0.06 -15.25
CA VAL A 112 0.96 -1.20 -15.59
C VAL A 112 2.10 -0.92 -16.57
N ASN A 113 3.30 -1.35 -16.20
CA ASN A 113 4.52 -1.12 -16.96
C ASN A 113 4.49 -1.79 -18.34
N LYS A 114 5.30 -1.27 -19.25
CA LYS A 114 5.56 -1.90 -20.55
C LYS A 114 5.95 -3.38 -20.38
N GLY A 115 5.39 -4.24 -21.21
CA GLY A 115 5.64 -5.69 -21.21
C GLY A 115 4.77 -6.49 -20.24
N ALA A 116 4.11 -5.86 -19.28
CA ALA A 116 3.14 -6.52 -18.42
C ALA A 116 1.75 -6.57 -19.07
N ILE A 117 1.07 -7.71 -18.92
CA ILE A 117 -0.28 -7.93 -19.43
C ILE A 117 -1.21 -8.04 -18.22
N ALA A 118 -2.11 -7.06 -18.09
CA ALA A 118 -3.19 -7.08 -17.12
C ALA A 118 -4.54 -7.12 -17.86
N SER A 119 -5.44 -8.01 -17.42
CA SER A 119 -6.78 -8.10 -18.00
C SER A 119 -7.58 -6.87 -17.58
N ALA A 120 -8.32 -6.27 -18.54
CA ALA A 120 -9.12 -5.09 -18.24
C ALA A 120 -10.24 -5.41 -17.22
N ASP A 121 -10.85 -6.59 -17.36
CA ASP A 121 -11.90 -7.04 -16.44
C ASP A 121 -11.38 -7.28 -15.03
N GLY A 122 -10.23 -7.95 -14.87
CA GLY A 122 -9.64 -8.21 -13.56
C GLY A 122 -9.18 -6.92 -12.87
N VAL A 123 -8.57 -5.99 -13.61
CA VAL A 123 -8.20 -4.67 -13.05
C VAL A 123 -9.45 -3.88 -12.66
N ARG A 124 -10.50 -3.88 -13.49
CA ARG A 124 -11.77 -3.23 -13.16
C ARG A 124 -12.37 -3.81 -11.89
N GLU A 125 -12.43 -5.13 -11.77
CA GLU A 125 -12.97 -5.81 -10.60
C GLU A 125 -12.24 -5.42 -9.32
N GLU A 126 -10.90 -5.49 -9.30
CA GLU A 126 -10.12 -5.14 -8.11
C GLU A 126 -10.18 -3.64 -7.78
N MET A 127 -10.11 -2.75 -8.79
CA MET A 127 -10.28 -1.30 -8.57
C MET A 127 -11.64 -0.99 -7.93
N CYS A 128 -12.71 -1.58 -8.46
CA CYS A 128 -14.07 -1.33 -7.98
C CYS A 128 -14.37 -2.00 -6.65
N LYS A 129 -13.79 -3.17 -6.38
CA LYS A 129 -13.83 -3.80 -5.06
C LYS A 129 -13.25 -2.90 -3.97
N LEU A 130 -12.21 -2.12 -4.26
CA LEU A 130 -11.66 -1.14 -3.30
C LEU A 130 -12.53 0.13 -3.24
N LEU A 131 -12.83 0.75 -4.39
CA LEU A 131 -13.55 2.03 -4.43
C LEU A 131 -14.99 1.93 -3.88
N ASN A 132 -15.70 0.85 -4.16
CA ASN A 132 -17.10 0.65 -3.72
C ASN A 132 -17.22 0.45 -2.19
N GLN A 133 -16.12 0.31 -1.46
CA GLN A 133 -16.13 0.26 0.01
C GLN A 133 -16.21 1.65 0.67
N VAL A 134 -15.96 2.73 -0.09
CA VAL A 134 -16.03 4.10 0.42
C VAL A 134 -17.48 4.44 0.78
N LYS A 135 -17.67 5.00 1.98
CA LYS A 135 -18.98 5.37 2.52
C LYS A 135 -19.13 6.88 2.63
N PRO A 136 -20.35 7.42 2.41
CA PRO A 136 -20.66 8.83 2.62
C PRO A 136 -20.76 9.21 4.11
N GLY A 137 -20.66 10.52 4.39
CA GLY A 137 -21.03 11.14 5.66
C GLY A 137 -20.39 10.52 6.90
N LYS A 138 -21.14 10.51 8.01
CA LYS A 138 -20.65 10.03 9.32
C LYS A 138 -20.14 8.59 9.31
N ALA A 139 -20.76 7.72 8.49
CA ALA A 139 -20.30 6.33 8.36
C ALA A 139 -18.91 6.27 7.73
N GLY A 140 -18.65 7.13 6.73
CA GLY A 140 -17.33 7.29 6.13
C GLY A 140 -16.30 7.86 7.11
N GLU A 141 -16.68 8.87 7.90
CA GLU A 141 -15.80 9.46 8.90
C GLU A 141 -15.39 8.47 9.99
N GLN A 142 -16.30 7.60 10.41
CA GLN A 142 -16.01 6.52 11.36
C GLN A 142 -15.10 5.46 10.74
N ALA A 143 -15.38 5.05 9.50
CA ALA A 143 -14.54 4.09 8.78
C ALA A 143 -13.11 4.63 8.57
N ALA A 144 -12.94 5.93 8.30
CA ALA A 144 -11.64 6.58 8.12
C ALA A 144 -10.74 6.55 9.39
N LYS A 145 -11.37 6.49 10.57
CA LYS A 145 -10.70 6.47 11.88
C LYS A 145 -10.42 5.07 12.40
N ALA A 146 -10.92 4.03 11.72
CA ALA A 146 -10.70 2.66 12.14
C ALA A 146 -9.20 2.32 12.13
N THR A 147 -8.75 1.56 13.13
CA THR A 147 -7.39 1.03 13.18
C THR A 147 -7.37 -0.32 12.43
N PRO A 148 -6.64 -0.44 11.31
CA PRO A 148 -6.53 -1.71 10.61
C PRO A 148 -5.85 -2.76 11.49
N GLN A 149 -6.19 -4.03 11.27
CA GLN A 149 -5.56 -5.12 12.00
C GLN A 149 -4.08 -5.24 11.61
N ALA A 150 -3.19 -5.06 12.59
CA ALA A 150 -1.77 -5.34 12.39
C ALA A 150 -1.55 -6.86 12.41
N SER A 151 -1.12 -7.41 11.28
CA SER A 151 -0.72 -8.82 11.18
C SER A 151 0.79 -8.95 11.24
N VAL A 152 1.26 -10.08 11.79
CA VAL A 152 2.68 -10.45 11.75
C VAL A 152 2.95 -11.18 10.44
N VAL A 153 3.83 -10.63 9.61
CA VAL A 153 4.22 -11.26 8.34
C VAL A 153 5.32 -12.28 8.61
N THR A 154 5.02 -13.56 8.39
CA THR A 154 6.03 -14.62 8.51
C THR A 154 6.76 -14.80 7.19
N ILE A 155 8.09 -14.72 7.20
CA ILE A 155 8.91 -14.82 5.99
C ILE A 155 10.27 -15.45 6.27
N ALA A 156 10.83 -16.14 5.27
CA ALA A 156 12.21 -16.61 5.32
C ALA A 156 13.16 -15.46 4.94
N ALA A 157 14.32 -15.38 5.60
CA ALA A 157 15.27 -14.29 5.42
C ALA A 157 15.79 -14.19 3.98
N ASP A 158 16.04 -15.32 3.32
CA ASP A 158 16.48 -15.41 1.92
C ASP A 158 15.42 -14.85 0.95
N ARG A 159 14.16 -15.25 1.12
CA ARG A 159 13.03 -14.72 0.34
C ARG A 159 12.87 -13.21 0.56
N PHE A 160 12.95 -12.76 1.81
CA PHE A 160 12.80 -11.33 2.10
C PHE A 160 13.97 -10.52 1.55
N GLY A 161 15.20 -11.03 1.68
CA GLY A 161 16.40 -10.41 1.11
C GLY A 161 16.32 -10.29 -0.41
N PHE A 162 15.80 -11.31 -1.10
CA PHE A 162 15.56 -11.26 -2.54
C PHE A 162 14.53 -10.18 -2.93
N GLN A 163 13.42 -10.09 -2.20
CA GLN A 163 12.41 -9.05 -2.42
C GLN A 163 12.99 -7.64 -2.21
N LEU A 164 13.70 -7.42 -1.10
CA LEU A 164 14.33 -6.13 -0.80
C LEU A 164 15.36 -5.75 -1.86
N ARG A 165 16.16 -6.70 -2.35
CA ARG A 165 17.11 -6.49 -3.45
C ARG A 165 16.41 -6.03 -4.74
N ASN A 166 15.34 -6.72 -5.15
CA ASN A 166 14.60 -6.35 -6.37
C ASN A 166 13.98 -4.96 -6.23
N GLN A 167 13.42 -4.66 -5.07
CA GLN A 167 12.78 -3.37 -4.82
C GLN A 167 13.78 -2.24 -4.65
N ASN A 168 14.96 -2.49 -4.07
CA ASN A 168 16.06 -1.53 -4.04
C ASN A 168 16.52 -1.16 -5.45
N LYS A 169 16.68 -2.17 -6.32
CA LYS A 169 17.05 -1.97 -7.72
C LYS A 169 16.01 -1.16 -8.49
N ASP A 170 14.73 -1.39 -8.21
CA ASP A 170 13.62 -0.73 -8.91
C ASP A 170 13.42 0.72 -8.41
N ASN A 171 13.29 0.93 -7.10
CA ASN A 171 13.17 2.24 -6.47
C ASN A 171 13.54 2.19 -4.97
N PRO A 172 14.77 2.59 -4.57
CA PRO A 172 15.22 2.49 -3.18
C PRO A 172 14.44 3.42 -2.24
N ALA A 173 13.93 4.55 -2.73
CA ALA A 173 13.15 5.50 -1.93
C ALA A 173 11.78 4.93 -1.50
N ALA A 174 11.27 3.92 -2.20
CA ALA A 174 10.00 3.26 -1.87
C ALA A 174 10.15 2.17 -0.79
N VAL A 175 11.37 1.72 -0.47
CA VAL A 175 11.59 0.62 0.47
C VAL A 175 11.14 0.99 1.88
N GLU A 176 11.62 2.09 2.45
CA GLU A 176 11.20 2.50 3.80
C GLU A 176 9.68 2.65 3.94
N PRO A 177 8.98 3.47 3.13
CA PRO A 177 7.54 3.66 3.27
C PRO A 177 6.74 2.37 3.08
N ARG A 178 7.24 1.42 2.29
CA ARG A 178 6.60 0.10 2.10
C ARG A 178 6.62 -0.76 3.36
N TYR A 179 7.69 -0.69 4.15
CA TYR A 179 7.91 -1.64 5.25
C TYR A 179 7.76 -1.04 6.65
N LYS A 180 7.98 0.27 6.82
CA LYS A 180 8.01 0.93 8.13
C LYS A 180 6.75 0.63 8.96
N GLY A 181 6.96 0.24 10.21
CA GLY A 181 5.90 -0.09 11.16
C GLY A 181 5.28 -1.47 11.00
N LYS A 182 5.60 -2.23 9.94
CA LYS A 182 5.16 -3.63 9.82
C LYS A 182 5.91 -4.53 10.79
N THR A 183 5.20 -5.52 11.32
CA THR A 183 5.80 -6.55 12.16
C THR A 183 6.12 -7.78 11.31
N TYR A 184 7.35 -8.26 11.38
CA TYR A 184 7.81 -9.45 10.69
C TYR A 184 8.32 -10.50 11.66
N ALA A 185 7.97 -11.76 11.41
CA ALA A 185 8.62 -12.93 11.98
C ALA A 185 9.54 -13.53 10.92
N ILE A 186 10.85 -13.26 11.03
CA ILE A 186 11.85 -13.61 10.03
C ILE A 186 12.60 -14.86 10.49
N THR A 187 12.55 -15.91 9.67
CA THR A 187 13.30 -17.15 9.92
C THR A 187 14.52 -17.24 9.02
N GLY A 188 15.70 -17.42 9.60
CA GLY A 188 16.95 -17.50 8.84
C GLY A 188 18.14 -17.82 9.72
N ARG A 189 19.32 -17.97 9.10
CA ARG A 189 20.58 -18.05 9.84
C ARG A 189 21.08 -16.64 10.13
N ILE A 190 21.75 -16.44 11.27
CA ILE A 190 22.41 -15.16 11.57
C ILE A 190 23.89 -15.17 11.19
N THR A 191 24.47 -14.00 10.96
CA THR A 191 25.90 -13.84 10.69
C THR A 191 26.72 -13.72 11.97
N SER A 192 26.33 -12.79 12.85
CA SER A 192 27.00 -12.51 14.12
C SER A 192 26.07 -11.74 15.07
N VAL A 193 26.50 -11.59 16.31
CA VAL A 193 25.90 -10.68 17.29
C VAL A 193 26.93 -9.62 17.66
N LEU A 194 26.52 -8.36 17.61
CA LEU A 194 27.36 -7.21 17.92
C LEU A 194 26.63 -6.23 18.82
N ARG A 195 27.36 -5.46 19.61
CA ARG A 195 26.79 -4.39 20.43
C ARG A 195 27.01 -3.05 19.73
N SER A 196 25.94 -2.33 19.44
CA SER A 196 25.98 -0.99 18.85
C SER A 196 24.69 -0.23 19.17
N GLY A 197 24.77 1.11 19.27
CA GLY A 197 23.60 1.95 19.57
C GLY A 197 22.94 1.65 20.93
N GLY A 198 23.72 1.16 21.90
CA GLY A 198 23.21 0.84 23.25
C GLY A 198 22.51 -0.52 23.38
N THR A 199 22.31 -1.27 22.29
CA THR A 199 21.69 -2.60 22.30
C THR A 199 22.54 -3.66 21.57
N TYR A 200 22.09 -4.91 21.62
CA TYR A 200 22.64 -5.99 20.80
C TYR A 200 21.90 -6.03 19.46
N ASN A 201 22.65 -6.27 18.39
CA ASN A 201 22.15 -6.35 17.03
C ASN A 201 22.65 -7.64 16.39
N THR A 202 21.86 -8.18 15.47
CA THR A 202 22.26 -9.28 14.60
C THR A 202 21.78 -9.03 13.18
N SER A 203 22.40 -9.68 12.20
CA SER A 203 21.97 -9.63 10.80
C SER A 203 21.73 -11.05 10.29
N PHE A 204 20.78 -11.19 9.36
CA PHE A 204 20.54 -12.46 8.70
C PHE A 204 21.59 -12.74 7.61
N ASP A 205 22.01 -14.01 7.52
CA ASP A 205 22.84 -14.53 6.46
C ASP A 205 21.99 -14.71 5.20
N LEU A 206 22.16 -13.81 4.23
CA LEU A 206 21.47 -13.86 2.94
C LEU A 206 22.38 -14.50 1.88
N PRO A 207 21.83 -15.27 0.93
CA PRO A 207 22.60 -15.87 -0.15
C PRO A 207 23.46 -14.85 -0.91
N SER A 208 24.67 -15.24 -1.27
CA SER A 208 25.56 -14.55 -2.21
C SER A 208 26.18 -15.60 -3.11
N ASP A 209 26.34 -15.27 -4.38
CA ASP A 209 27.04 -16.09 -5.38
C ASP A 209 28.56 -15.84 -5.38
N GLY A 210 29.09 -15.10 -4.40
CA GLY A 210 30.48 -14.69 -4.31
C GLY A 210 30.84 -13.48 -5.17
N SER A 211 29.90 -12.97 -5.98
CA SER A 211 30.06 -11.70 -6.68
C SER A 211 29.70 -10.51 -5.79
N ILE A 212 30.22 -9.33 -6.13
CA ILE A 212 29.84 -8.09 -5.47
C ILE A 212 28.43 -7.72 -5.94
N ASP A 213 27.45 -7.89 -5.05
CA ASP A 213 26.06 -7.53 -5.31
C ASP A 213 25.73 -6.15 -4.73
N PHE A 214 25.86 -5.12 -5.56
CA PHE A 214 25.58 -3.72 -5.19
C PHE A 214 24.10 -3.45 -4.89
N GLU A 215 23.20 -4.38 -5.22
CA GLU A 215 21.76 -4.22 -4.96
C GLU A 215 21.30 -4.96 -3.69
N ARG A 216 22.21 -5.71 -3.05
CA ARG A 216 21.88 -6.48 -1.85
C ARG A 216 21.51 -5.54 -0.70
N VAL A 217 20.36 -5.82 -0.10
CA VAL A 217 19.89 -5.18 1.13
C VAL A 217 20.07 -6.16 2.30
N ALA A 218 20.84 -5.76 3.31
CA ALA A 218 20.95 -6.51 4.55
C ALA A 218 19.68 -6.35 5.41
N ILE A 219 19.38 -7.37 6.21
CA ILE A 219 18.29 -7.34 7.18
C ILE A 219 18.91 -7.46 8.56
N SER A 220 18.74 -6.43 9.38
CA SER A 220 19.29 -6.35 10.72
C SER A 220 18.21 -6.21 11.78
N CYS A 221 18.43 -6.85 12.91
CA CYS A 221 17.53 -6.90 14.05
C CYS A 221 18.21 -6.29 15.28
N SER A 222 17.67 -5.21 15.78
CA SER A 222 18.02 -4.61 17.07
C SER A 222 17.16 -5.23 18.16
N PHE A 223 17.80 -5.95 19.09
CA PHE A 223 17.09 -6.70 20.12
C PHE A 223 16.36 -5.78 21.10
N ALA A 224 15.18 -6.21 21.56
CA ALA A 224 14.45 -5.55 22.64
C ALA A 224 15.29 -5.54 23.94
N ALA A 225 15.07 -4.57 24.81
CA ALA A 225 15.85 -4.39 26.04
C ALA A 225 15.90 -5.65 26.94
N ASN A 226 14.83 -6.45 26.96
CA ASN A 226 14.72 -7.68 27.73
C ASN A 226 15.27 -8.94 27.01
N GLN A 227 16.00 -8.79 25.90
CA GLN A 227 16.50 -9.89 25.08
C GLN A 227 18.04 -10.01 25.09
N ALA A 228 18.73 -9.26 25.95
CA ALA A 228 20.20 -9.28 26.02
C ALA A 228 20.78 -10.69 26.27
N ALA A 229 20.19 -11.46 27.19
CA ALA A 229 20.63 -12.82 27.48
C ALA A 229 20.44 -13.77 26.28
N TYR A 230 19.29 -13.67 25.59
CA TYR A 230 19.04 -14.43 24.37
C TYR A 230 20.05 -14.07 23.29
N ALA A 231 20.25 -12.76 23.02
CA ALA A 231 21.20 -12.30 22.01
C ALA A 231 22.63 -12.79 22.26
N LEU A 232 23.10 -12.77 23.52
CA LEU A 232 24.44 -13.24 23.88
C LEU A 232 24.62 -14.76 23.78
N ALA A 233 23.53 -15.54 23.82
CA ALA A 233 23.58 -16.99 23.69
C ALA A 233 23.70 -17.45 22.22
N LEU A 234 23.33 -16.59 21.26
CA LEU A 234 23.32 -16.91 19.85
C LEU A 234 24.73 -17.12 19.29
N ARG A 235 24.84 -18.07 18.35
CA ARG A 235 26.09 -18.38 17.65
C ARG A 235 26.02 -18.01 16.17
N PRO A 236 27.15 -17.66 15.53
CA PRO A 236 27.21 -17.50 14.08
C PRO A 236 26.62 -18.71 13.34
N ARG A 237 25.85 -18.43 12.28
CA ARG A 237 25.15 -19.40 11.42
C ARG A 237 24.02 -20.21 12.10
N GLU A 238 23.69 -19.89 13.35
CA GLU A 238 22.54 -20.46 14.05
C GLU A 238 21.24 -20.04 13.34
N LYS A 239 20.33 -21.00 13.16
CA LYS A 239 19.03 -20.75 12.56
C LYS A 239 18.06 -20.32 13.66
N VAL A 240 17.46 -19.15 13.49
CA VAL A 240 16.53 -18.54 14.46
C VAL A 240 15.29 -18.03 13.76
N THR A 241 14.24 -17.78 14.54
CA THR A 241 13.12 -16.94 14.15
C THR A 241 13.10 -15.71 15.05
N LEU A 242 13.26 -14.52 14.46
CA LEU A 242 13.20 -13.26 15.19
C LEU A 242 11.94 -12.50 14.77
N THR A 243 11.17 -12.05 15.75
CA THR A 243 10.00 -11.19 15.53
C THR A 243 10.33 -9.76 15.91
N GLY A 244 10.13 -8.80 15.00
CA GLY A 244 10.42 -7.39 15.23
C GLY A 244 9.59 -6.48 14.34
N VAL A 245 9.67 -5.17 14.61
CA VAL A 245 8.97 -4.13 13.84
C VAL A 245 9.98 -3.40 12.96
N VAL A 246 9.68 -3.22 11.67
CA VAL A 246 10.56 -2.44 10.78
C VAL A 246 10.60 -0.99 11.23
N ASP A 247 11.80 -0.50 11.47
CA ASP A 247 12.06 0.85 12.00
C ASP A 247 12.46 1.83 10.89
N SER A 248 13.49 1.47 10.12
CA SER A 248 14.09 2.34 9.11
C SER A 248 14.80 1.55 8.01
N TYR A 249 15.04 2.21 6.88
CA TYR A 249 15.89 1.70 5.81
C TYR A 249 17.06 2.66 5.58
N ASP A 250 18.27 2.22 5.89
CA ASP A 250 19.49 2.96 5.52
C ASP A 250 19.76 2.74 4.04
N GLN A 251 19.46 3.75 3.21
CA GLN A 251 19.64 3.68 1.76
C GLN A 251 21.12 3.65 1.36
N ILE A 252 22.02 4.23 2.17
CA ILE A 252 23.45 4.28 1.86
C ILE A 252 24.10 2.95 2.26
N GLY A 253 23.85 2.51 3.49
CA GLY A 253 24.33 1.22 3.99
C GLY A 253 23.59 0.01 3.39
N ARG A 254 22.45 0.23 2.74
CA ARG A 254 21.50 -0.78 2.24
C ARG A 254 21.14 -1.78 3.34
N VAL A 255 20.62 -1.28 4.45
CA VAL A 255 20.22 -2.10 5.60
C VAL A 255 18.80 -1.76 6.00
N LEU A 256 17.92 -2.76 5.98
CA LEU A 256 16.61 -2.69 6.60
C LEU A 256 16.76 -3.03 8.09
N TRP A 257 16.43 -2.08 8.95
CA TRP A 257 16.50 -2.24 10.40
C TRP A 257 15.14 -2.59 10.97
N LEU A 258 15.10 -3.66 11.76
CA LEU A 258 14.01 -3.99 12.65
C LEU A 258 14.40 -3.61 14.08
N LYS A 259 13.45 -3.04 14.83
CA LYS A 259 13.56 -2.78 16.26
C LYS A 259 12.73 -3.76 17.06
N ASP A 260 13.01 -3.76 18.36
CA ASP A 260 12.32 -4.58 19.35
C ASP A 260 12.31 -6.07 18.97
N CYS A 261 13.40 -6.55 18.34
CA CYS A 261 13.50 -7.93 17.92
C CYS A 261 13.53 -8.87 19.13
N ARG A 262 12.74 -9.93 19.06
CA ARG A 262 12.61 -10.98 20.08
C ARG A 262 12.83 -12.33 19.44
N GLY A 263 13.64 -13.16 20.09
CA GLY A 263 13.77 -14.57 19.75
C GLY A 263 12.82 -15.40 20.60
N ASN A 264 12.43 -16.55 20.05
CA ASN A 264 11.69 -17.57 20.78
C ASN A 264 12.65 -18.58 21.41
#